data_AF-A0A8C1JK07-F1
#
_entry.id   AF-A0A8C1JK07-F1
#
_cell.length_a   1.000
_cell.length_b   1.000
_cell.length_c   1.000
_cell.angle_alpha   90.00
_cell.angle_beta   90.00
_cell.angle_gamma   90.00
#
_symmetry.space_group_name_H-M   'P 1'
#
loop_
_entity.id
_entity.type
_entity.pdbx_description
1 polymer ?
#
loop_
_entity_poly.entity_id
_entity_poly.type
_entity_poly.pdbx_seq_one_letter_code
_entity_poly.pdbx_strand_id
1 'polypeptide(L)'
;SYQGKILVYILVKILVYITFIVRVIYNFSLFFIIRNLVFPKTKNALYCFNNNCFWKKNSNNLVEVPYIVSSEYSSTDISVIKNAMSTFHNKTCIRFVPRLNQTDYISIENKDGCYSYLGRIGGKQVVSFNRQGCVYHGIIQHELNHALGFYHEHTRSDRDKYVKINWEYVPTDKAYNFQIQNTNNQNTTYDYGSVMHYGKTAFTTQAGKNTITPIPDATVAIGQRQDMSNLDILRINKLYGCVV
;
A
#
# COMPACT_ATOMS: atom_id res chain seq x y z
N SER A 1 28.00 1.73 -54.81
CA SER A 1 29.31 1.54 -54.13
C SER A 1 29.09 1.13 -52.66
N TYR A 2 30.13 0.69 -51.96
CA TYR A 2 30.08 0.37 -50.52
C TYR A 2 29.66 1.59 -49.67
N GLN A 3 30.11 2.78 -50.05
CA GLN A 3 29.71 4.07 -49.46
C GLN A 3 28.19 4.33 -49.50
N GLY A 4 27.49 3.95 -50.59
CA GLY A 4 26.04 4.15 -50.70
C GLY A 4 25.24 3.36 -49.66
N LYS A 5 25.69 2.14 -49.29
CA LYS A 5 25.04 1.35 -48.24
C LYS A 5 25.27 1.94 -46.84
N ILE A 6 26.45 2.52 -46.60
CA ILE A 6 26.77 3.22 -45.34
C ILE A 6 25.90 4.48 -45.19
N LEU A 7 25.72 5.26 -46.26
CA LEU A 7 24.88 6.46 -46.23
C LEU A 7 23.41 6.15 -45.88
N VAL A 8 22.84 5.09 -46.48
CA VAL A 8 21.48 4.62 -46.15
C VAL A 8 21.38 4.16 -44.70
N TYR A 9 22.37 3.43 -44.19
CA TYR A 9 22.39 2.98 -42.78
C TYR A 9 22.44 4.14 -41.79
N ILE A 10 23.23 5.19 -42.08
CA ILE A 10 23.30 6.41 -41.27
C ILE A 10 21.97 7.16 -41.29
N LEU A 11 21.36 7.34 -42.48
CA LEU A 11 20.07 8.01 -42.64
C LEU A 11 18.95 7.28 -41.87
N VAL A 12 18.90 5.94 -41.92
CA VAL A 12 17.94 5.15 -41.14
C VAL A 12 18.15 5.33 -39.64
N LYS A 13 19.39 5.33 -39.15
CA LYS A 13 19.68 5.59 -37.73
C LYS A 13 19.27 7.00 -37.29
N ILE A 14 19.50 8.01 -38.12
CA ILE A 14 19.04 9.39 -37.86
C ILE A 14 17.51 9.45 -37.82
N LEU A 15 16.80 8.76 -38.72
CA LEU A 15 15.33 8.70 -38.73
C LEU A 15 14.76 8.02 -37.47
N VAL A 16 15.39 6.94 -37.01
CA VAL A 16 15.03 6.25 -35.76
C VAL A 16 15.30 7.13 -34.53
N TYR A 17 16.40 7.87 -34.53
CA TYR A 17 16.73 8.80 -33.44
C TYR A 17 15.79 10.01 -33.40
N ILE A 18 15.44 10.59 -34.56
CA ILE A 18 14.44 11.65 -34.68
C ILE A 18 13.06 11.15 -34.26
N THR A 19 12.61 9.96 -34.67
CA THR A 19 11.30 9.43 -34.24
C THR A 19 11.29 9.10 -32.74
N PHE A 20 12.41 8.66 -32.14
CA PHE A 20 12.54 8.53 -30.70
C PHE A 20 12.44 9.89 -29.99
N ILE A 21 13.20 10.91 -30.43
CA ILE A 21 13.14 12.27 -29.88
C ILE A 21 11.74 12.88 -30.02
N VAL A 22 11.11 12.76 -31.20
CA VAL A 22 9.74 13.26 -31.42
C VAL A 22 8.75 12.53 -30.50
N ARG A 23 8.90 11.22 -30.29
CA ARG A 23 8.04 10.44 -29.36
C ARG A 23 8.27 10.83 -27.89
N VAL A 24 9.49 11.21 -27.51
CA VAL A 24 9.80 11.79 -26.19
C VAL A 24 9.21 13.19 -26.05
N ILE A 25 9.39 14.06 -27.06
CA ILE A 25 8.87 15.44 -27.07
C ILE A 25 7.34 15.47 -27.07
N TYR A 26 6.64 14.62 -27.82
CA TYR A 26 5.18 14.57 -27.78
C TYR A 26 4.65 14.04 -26.43
N ASN A 27 5.35 13.08 -25.79
CA ASN A 27 5.04 12.70 -24.41
C ASN A 27 5.27 13.85 -23.41
N PHE A 28 6.34 14.64 -23.60
CA PHE A 28 6.60 15.84 -22.80
C PHE A 28 5.57 16.95 -23.04
N SER A 29 5.13 17.15 -24.29
CA SER A 29 4.19 18.20 -24.68
C SER A 29 2.78 17.93 -24.14
N LEU A 30 2.36 16.66 -24.11
CA LEU A 30 1.10 16.25 -23.47
C LEU A 30 1.13 16.52 -21.95
N PHE A 31 2.31 16.54 -21.34
CA PHE A 31 2.52 16.83 -19.92
C PHE A 31 2.40 18.33 -19.56
N PHE A 32 2.37 19.24 -20.53
CA PHE A 32 2.36 20.70 -20.28
C PHE A 32 1.00 21.40 -20.41
N ILE A 33 -0.03 20.73 -20.95
CA ILE A 33 -1.32 21.40 -21.28
C ILE A 33 -2.33 21.43 -20.11
N ILE A 34 -2.15 20.66 -19.03
CA ILE A 34 -3.01 20.74 -17.82
C ILE A 34 -2.27 21.47 -16.68
N ARG A 35 -1.78 22.68 -16.97
CA ARG A 35 -1.00 23.51 -16.03
C ARG A 35 -1.82 24.59 -15.30
N ASN A 36 -3.14 24.41 -15.18
CA ASN A 36 -4.07 25.34 -14.51
C ASN A 36 -5.14 24.68 -13.61
N LEU A 37 -4.96 23.43 -13.19
CA LEU A 37 -5.69 22.85 -12.07
C LEU A 37 -4.71 22.33 -11.02
N VAL A 38 -4.63 23.02 -9.88
CA VAL A 38 -3.78 22.64 -8.74
C VAL A 38 -4.46 21.49 -7.99
N PHE A 39 -4.34 20.28 -8.54
CA PHE A 39 -4.74 19.06 -7.84
C PHE A 39 -3.73 18.75 -6.71
N PRO A 40 -4.19 18.48 -5.47
CA PRO A 40 -3.29 18.35 -4.32
C PRO A 40 -2.37 17.12 -4.43
N LYS A 41 -1.06 17.40 -4.48
CA LYS A 41 0.04 16.41 -4.51
C LYS A 41 0.47 16.01 -3.09
N THR A 42 -0.30 15.16 -2.42
CA THR A 42 0.12 14.49 -1.17
C THR A 42 -0.59 13.16 -1.10
N LYS A 43 0.11 12.01 -1.00
CA LYS A 43 -0.55 10.70 -1.22
C LYS A 43 -0.09 9.42 -0.39
N ASN A 44 -1.02 8.47 -0.07
CA ASN A 44 -0.92 7.12 0.64
C ASN A 44 -1.45 5.89 -0.19
N ALA A 45 -2.76 5.64 -0.39
CA ALA A 45 -3.30 4.35 -0.90
C ALA A 45 -2.83 3.93 -2.32
N LEU A 46 -3.11 2.71 -2.79
CA LEU A 46 -2.71 2.24 -4.12
C LEU A 46 -3.24 3.16 -5.25
N TYR A 47 -2.38 3.53 -6.19
CA TYR A 47 -2.81 4.17 -7.43
C TYR A 47 -3.18 3.10 -8.47
N CYS A 48 -4.45 3.07 -8.90
CA CYS A 48 -4.97 2.09 -9.85
C CYS A 48 -5.75 2.78 -10.98
N PHE A 49 -5.21 2.77 -12.20
CA PHE A 49 -5.77 3.51 -13.34
C PHE A 49 -7.20 3.08 -13.73
N ASN A 50 -7.51 1.78 -13.60
CA ASN A 50 -8.81 1.19 -13.99
C ASN A 50 -9.68 0.75 -12.79
N ASN A 51 -9.34 1.11 -11.55
CA ASN A 51 -9.95 0.60 -10.30
C ASN A 51 -9.99 -0.95 -10.11
N ASN A 52 -9.50 -1.72 -11.07
CA ASN A 52 -9.44 -3.19 -11.02
C ASN A 52 -8.53 -3.77 -9.92
N CYS A 53 -7.79 -2.94 -9.19
CA CYS A 53 -6.93 -3.32 -8.07
C CYS A 53 -7.65 -3.30 -6.71
N PHE A 54 -8.93 -2.94 -6.67
CA PHE A 54 -9.73 -2.89 -5.44
C PHE A 54 -10.82 -3.97 -5.42
N TRP A 55 -11.23 -4.37 -4.21
CA TRP A 55 -12.41 -5.20 -3.96
C TRP A 55 -13.68 -4.51 -4.47
N LYS A 56 -14.61 -5.30 -5.02
CA LYS A 56 -15.81 -4.78 -5.68
C LYS A 56 -16.88 -4.44 -4.64
N LYS A 57 -17.50 -3.27 -4.80
CA LYS A 57 -18.69 -2.86 -4.05
C LYS A 57 -19.94 -3.44 -4.72
N ASN A 58 -20.83 -4.04 -3.95
CA ASN A 58 -22.08 -4.63 -4.42
C ASN A 58 -23.23 -3.59 -4.43
N SER A 59 -24.40 -4.00 -4.94
CA SER A 59 -25.60 -3.16 -5.01
C SER A 59 -26.11 -2.66 -3.65
N ASN A 60 -25.77 -3.36 -2.57
CA ASN A 60 -26.19 -3.04 -1.21
C ASN A 60 -25.23 -2.05 -0.53
N ASN A 61 -24.38 -1.38 -1.32
CA ASN A 61 -23.29 -0.51 -0.88
C ASN A 61 -22.20 -1.16 -0.01
N LEU A 62 -22.13 -2.49 0.06
CA LEU A 62 -21.13 -3.23 0.82
C LEU A 62 -19.98 -3.71 -0.06
N VAL A 63 -18.78 -3.82 0.51
CA VAL A 63 -17.60 -4.38 -0.16
C VAL A 63 -17.32 -5.73 0.48
N GLU A 64 -17.74 -6.79 -0.19
CA GLU A 64 -17.50 -8.15 0.28
C GLU A 64 -16.09 -8.60 -0.09
N VAL A 65 -15.36 -9.06 0.91
CA VAL A 65 -14.00 -9.60 0.79
C VAL A 65 -14.06 -11.07 1.21
N PRO A 66 -14.22 -12.01 0.27
CA PRO A 66 -14.30 -13.43 0.57
C PRO A 66 -12.99 -13.93 1.17
N TYR A 67 -13.05 -14.77 2.20
CA TYR A 67 -11.86 -15.36 2.80
C TYR A 67 -12.03 -16.83 3.21
N ILE A 68 -10.90 -17.53 3.28
CA ILE A 68 -10.75 -18.83 3.96
C ILE A 68 -9.66 -18.72 5.02
N VAL A 69 -9.65 -19.65 5.99
CA VAL A 69 -8.63 -19.72 7.05
C VAL A 69 -8.04 -21.13 7.06
N SER A 70 -6.70 -21.24 7.14
CA SER A 70 -6.02 -22.53 7.30
C SER A 70 -6.49 -23.28 8.55
N SER A 71 -6.60 -24.60 8.47
CA SER A 71 -6.89 -25.47 9.61
C SER A 71 -5.75 -25.52 10.65
N GLU A 72 -4.59 -24.92 10.37
CA GLU A 72 -3.48 -24.76 11.32
C GLU A 72 -3.78 -23.76 12.46
N TYR A 73 -4.76 -22.87 12.27
CA TYR A 73 -5.17 -21.90 13.28
C TYR A 73 -6.09 -22.52 14.32
N SER A 74 -5.82 -22.26 15.59
CA SER A 74 -6.71 -22.68 16.68
C SER A 74 -8.02 -21.88 16.69
N SER A 75 -9.01 -22.37 17.42
CA SER A 75 -10.26 -21.63 17.68
C SER A 75 -10.00 -20.25 18.31
N THR A 76 -9.00 -20.14 19.19
CA THR A 76 -8.54 -18.87 19.76
C THR A 76 -7.98 -17.93 18.69
N ASP A 77 -7.10 -18.42 17.82
CA ASP A 77 -6.53 -17.61 16.73
C ASP A 77 -7.63 -17.09 15.79
N ILE A 78 -8.57 -17.98 15.42
CA ILE A 78 -9.74 -17.63 14.60
C ILE A 78 -10.63 -16.60 15.29
N SER A 79 -10.76 -16.65 16.62
CA SER A 79 -11.50 -15.65 17.40
C SER A 79 -10.84 -14.27 17.32
N VAL A 80 -9.51 -14.19 17.47
CA VAL A 80 -8.75 -12.94 17.35
C VAL A 80 -8.84 -12.37 15.93
N ILE A 81 -8.76 -13.21 14.89
CA ILE A 81 -8.93 -12.80 13.49
C ILE A 81 -10.34 -12.23 13.26
N LYS A 82 -11.40 -12.92 13.72
CA LYS A 82 -12.78 -12.43 13.60
C LYS A 82 -13.01 -11.14 14.40
N ASN A 83 -12.41 -11.01 15.57
CA ASN A 83 -12.47 -9.81 16.39
C ASN A 83 -11.84 -8.60 15.67
N ALA A 84 -10.66 -8.76 15.08
CA ALA A 84 -10.02 -7.72 14.27
C ALA A 84 -10.85 -7.33 13.02
N MET A 85 -11.48 -8.32 12.35
CA MET A 85 -12.40 -8.08 11.23
C MET A 85 -13.65 -7.28 11.65
N SER A 86 -14.13 -7.44 12.88
CA SER A 86 -15.34 -6.76 13.36
C SER A 86 -15.21 -5.23 13.39
N THR A 87 -14.01 -4.69 13.61
CA THR A 87 -13.76 -3.23 13.53
C THR A 87 -14.09 -2.69 12.14
N PHE A 88 -13.73 -3.42 11.07
CA PHE A 88 -14.10 -3.06 9.71
C PHE A 88 -15.61 -3.14 9.49
N HIS A 89 -16.25 -4.20 10.00
CA HIS A 89 -17.70 -4.37 9.87
C HIS A 89 -18.48 -3.23 10.53
N ASN A 90 -18.03 -2.78 11.70
CA ASN A 90 -18.71 -1.76 12.51
C ASN A 90 -18.43 -0.32 12.05
N LYS A 91 -17.23 -0.03 11.53
CA LYS A 91 -16.78 1.34 11.23
C LYS A 91 -16.72 1.66 9.72
N THR A 92 -16.96 0.68 8.84
CA THR A 92 -16.86 0.81 7.37
C THR A 92 -17.91 -0.01 6.62
N CYS A 93 -17.96 0.10 5.29
CA CYS A 93 -18.73 -0.78 4.41
C CYS A 93 -18.03 -2.10 4.01
N ILE A 94 -16.81 -2.37 4.52
CA ILE A 94 -16.08 -3.61 4.25
C ILE A 94 -16.71 -4.78 5.02
N ARG A 95 -16.90 -5.92 4.36
CA ARG A 95 -17.43 -7.16 4.93
C ARG A 95 -16.54 -8.34 4.55
N PHE A 96 -15.67 -8.73 5.47
CA PHE A 96 -14.99 -10.03 5.38
C PHE A 96 -16.03 -11.15 5.54
N VAL A 97 -16.21 -11.98 4.50
CA VAL A 97 -17.22 -13.05 4.45
C VAL A 97 -16.58 -14.41 4.17
N PRO A 98 -17.07 -15.52 4.76
CA PRO A 98 -16.61 -16.85 4.38
C PRO A 98 -16.77 -17.08 2.88
N ARG A 99 -15.71 -17.52 2.21
CA ARG A 99 -15.74 -17.82 0.78
C ARG A 99 -16.64 -19.03 0.51
N LEU A 100 -17.45 -18.93 -0.53
CA LEU A 100 -18.19 -20.03 -1.13
C LEU A 100 -17.53 -20.44 -2.44
N ASN A 101 -17.83 -19.73 -3.54
CA ASN A 101 -17.36 -20.03 -4.89
C ASN A 101 -16.66 -18.83 -5.58
N GLN A 102 -16.44 -17.72 -4.87
CA GLN A 102 -15.88 -16.50 -5.45
C GLN A 102 -14.46 -16.75 -6.01
N THR A 103 -14.19 -16.23 -7.21
CA THR A 103 -12.89 -16.35 -7.88
C THR A 103 -11.79 -15.62 -7.12
N ASP A 104 -12.06 -14.38 -6.69
CA ASP A 104 -11.13 -13.53 -5.96
C ASP A 104 -11.38 -13.66 -4.45
N TYR A 105 -10.34 -14.02 -3.68
CA TYR A 105 -10.49 -14.24 -2.24
C TYR A 105 -9.15 -14.21 -1.49
N ILE A 106 -9.22 -13.89 -0.19
CA ILE A 106 -8.10 -13.98 0.75
C ILE A 106 -7.97 -15.41 1.29
N SER A 107 -6.75 -15.94 1.27
CA SER A 107 -6.36 -17.18 1.96
C SER A 107 -5.51 -16.82 3.16
N ILE A 108 -6.07 -16.98 4.36
CA ILE A 108 -5.36 -16.69 5.62
C ILE A 108 -4.53 -17.91 5.99
N GLU A 109 -3.20 -17.79 5.93
CA GLU A 109 -2.25 -18.91 6.03
C GLU A 109 -1.12 -18.63 7.04
N ASN A 110 -0.72 -19.66 7.79
CA ASN A 110 0.38 -19.57 8.74
C ASN A 110 1.70 -19.80 8.00
N LYS A 111 2.38 -18.71 7.60
CA LYS A 111 3.70 -18.72 6.94
C LYS A 111 4.69 -17.86 7.72
N ASP A 112 5.91 -17.73 7.20
CA ASP A 112 6.97 -16.94 7.85
C ASP A 112 6.64 -15.44 7.83
N GLY A 113 6.35 -14.89 9.02
CA GLY A 113 6.03 -13.48 9.23
C GLY A 113 4.57 -13.07 8.99
N CYS A 114 4.35 -11.76 9.05
CA CYS A 114 3.08 -11.09 8.84
C CYS A 114 3.18 -10.33 7.51
N TYR A 115 2.28 -10.60 6.57
CA TYR A 115 2.26 -9.89 5.28
C TYR A 115 0.94 -10.09 4.54
N SER A 116 0.71 -9.23 3.54
CA SER A 116 -0.39 -9.33 2.59
C SER A 116 0.01 -8.76 1.24
N TYR A 117 -0.73 -9.11 0.19
CA TYR A 117 -0.70 -8.40 -1.08
C TYR A 117 -1.37 -7.03 -0.96
N LEU A 118 -0.94 -6.08 -1.77
CA LEU A 118 -1.53 -4.75 -1.81
C LEU A 118 -2.75 -4.71 -2.74
N GLY A 119 -3.94 -4.55 -2.15
CA GLY A 119 -5.21 -4.54 -2.88
C GLY A 119 -5.66 -5.94 -3.34
N ARG A 120 -6.64 -5.96 -4.26
CA ARG A 120 -7.13 -7.19 -4.90
C ARG A 120 -6.29 -7.50 -6.15
N ILE A 121 -5.55 -8.61 -6.13
CA ILE A 121 -4.68 -9.03 -7.25
C ILE A 121 -5.38 -9.93 -8.28
N GLY A 122 -6.53 -10.50 -7.91
CA GLY A 122 -7.27 -11.50 -8.70
C GLY A 122 -6.93 -12.94 -8.31
N GLY A 123 -7.93 -13.81 -8.25
CA GLY A 123 -7.77 -15.20 -7.80
C GLY A 123 -7.52 -15.33 -6.28
N LYS A 124 -6.85 -16.41 -5.89
CA LYS A 124 -6.36 -16.64 -4.52
C LYS A 124 -5.22 -15.67 -4.20
N GLN A 125 -5.37 -14.87 -3.16
CA GLN A 125 -4.26 -14.07 -2.60
C GLN A 125 -4.01 -14.40 -1.12
N VAL A 126 -2.75 -14.52 -0.73
CA VAL A 126 -2.39 -14.89 0.65
C VAL A 126 -2.35 -13.65 1.55
N VAL A 127 -2.91 -13.78 2.75
CA VAL A 127 -2.58 -12.97 3.91
C VAL A 127 -1.93 -13.92 4.92
N SER A 128 -0.70 -13.63 5.36
CA SER A 128 0.00 -14.44 6.34
C SER A 128 -0.14 -13.86 7.74
N PHE A 129 -0.56 -14.71 8.67
CA PHE A 129 -0.38 -14.46 10.11
C PHE A 129 0.39 -15.62 10.71
N ASN A 130 1.71 -15.49 10.86
CA ASN A 130 2.46 -16.46 11.65
C ASN A 130 1.87 -16.56 13.07
N ARG A 131 1.55 -17.78 13.50
CA ARG A 131 0.97 -18.02 14.83
C ARG A 131 1.89 -17.58 15.96
N GLN A 132 3.20 -17.57 15.73
CA GLN A 132 4.23 -17.02 16.61
C GLN A 132 4.54 -15.57 16.20
N GLY A 133 3.65 -14.63 16.54
CA GLY A 133 3.95 -13.19 16.50
C GLY A 133 2.98 -12.30 15.71
N CYS A 134 2.09 -12.85 14.87
CA CYS A 134 1.20 -12.04 14.02
C CYS A 134 -0.27 -12.05 14.44
N VAL A 135 -0.70 -12.99 15.29
CA VAL A 135 -2.11 -13.15 15.69
C VAL A 135 -2.49 -12.16 16.81
N TYR A 136 -2.44 -10.88 16.47
CA TYR A 136 -2.77 -9.75 17.35
C TYR A 136 -3.67 -8.77 16.63
N HIS A 137 -4.63 -8.14 17.34
CA HIS A 137 -5.71 -7.34 16.76
C HIS A 137 -5.22 -6.32 15.71
N GLY A 138 -4.34 -5.38 16.09
CA GLY A 138 -3.84 -4.35 15.17
C GLY A 138 -2.87 -4.87 14.10
N ILE A 139 -2.20 -6.02 14.28
CA ILE A 139 -1.40 -6.64 13.21
C ILE A 139 -2.32 -7.25 12.16
N ILE A 140 -3.39 -7.92 12.58
CA ILE A 140 -4.38 -8.47 11.66
C ILE A 140 -5.05 -7.36 10.86
N GLN A 141 -5.41 -6.24 11.51
CA GLN A 141 -5.91 -5.05 10.80
C GLN A 141 -4.89 -4.44 9.83
N HIS A 142 -3.60 -4.44 10.17
CA HIS A 142 -2.53 -3.95 9.30
C HIS A 142 -2.47 -4.72 7.98
N GLU A 143 -2.41 -6.05 8.03
CA GLU A 143 -2.36 -6.88 6.81
C GLU A 143 -3.67 -6.87 6.02
N LEU A 144 -4.81 -6.78 6.71
CA LEU A 144 -6.10 -6.59 6.05
C LEU A 144 -6.20 -5.22 5.37
N ASN A 145 -5.60 -4.16 5.92
CA ASN A 145 -5.49 -2.86 5.25
C ASN A 145 -4.58 -2.89 4.01
N HIS A 146 -3.47 -3.64 4.05
CA HIS A 146 -2.71 -3.94 2.84
C HIS A 146 -3.60 -4.66 1.81
N ALA A 147 -4.39 -5.67 2.21
CA ALA A 147 -5.32 -6.36 1.31
C ALA A 147 -6.40 -5.43 0.71
N LEU A 148 -6.76 -4.34 1.39
CA LEU A 148 -7.65 -3.28 0.90
C LEU A 148 -6.94 -2.24 0.01
N GLY A 149 -5.61 -2.25 -0.05
CA GLY A 149 -4.81 -1.39 -0.92
C GLY A 149 -4.18 -0.17 -0.24
N PHE A 150 -3.95 -0.20 1.07
CA PHE A 150 -3.25 0.88 1.79
C PHE A 150 -1.75 0.59 1.93
N TYR A 151 -0.90 1.54 1.53
CA TYR A 151 0.53 1.46 1.80
C TYR A 151 0.84 1.90 3.25
N HIS A 152 2.05 1.62 3.71
CA HIS A 152 2.56 2.13 4.98
C HIS A 152 2.57 3.68 5.04
N GLU A 153 2.27 4.25 6.20
CA GLU A 153 2.20 5.71 6.34
C GLU A 153 3.58 6.38 6.14
N HIS A 154 4.67 5.72 6.56
CA HIS A 154 6.04 6.25 6.39
C HIS A 154 6.56 6.20 4.95
N THR A 155 5.83 5.62 3.99
CA THR A 155 6.18 5.63 2.56
C THR A 155 5.36 6.61 1.73
N ARG A 156 4.50 7.42 2.36
CA ARG A 156 3.75 8.50 1.70
C ARG A 156 4.65 9.45 0.91
N SER A 157 4.11 9.98 -0.19
CA SER A 157 4.79 10.98 -1.03
C SER A 157 5.03 12.33 -0.35
N ASP A 158 4.41 12.59 0.81
CA ASP A 158 4.67 13.75 1.65
C ASP A 158 5.41 13.44 2.96
N ARG A 159 5.89 12.20 3.17
CA ARG A 159 6.43 11.72 4.46
C ARG A 159 7.64 12.52 4.98
N ASP A 160 8.50 13.04 4.09
CA ASP A 160 9.70 13.81 4.49
C ASP A 160 9.38 15.15 5.18
N LYS A 161 8.11 15.57 5.21
CA LYS A 161 7.63 16.71 6.04
C LYS A 161 7.36 16.35 7.50
N TYR A 162 7.30 15.04 7.81
CA TYR A 162 6.78 14.50 9.07
C TYR A 162 7.75 13.52 9.74
N VAL A 163 8.57 12.81 8.96
CA VAL A 163 9.59 11.90 9.47
C VAL A 163 10.90 12.05 8.69
N LYS A 164 12.03 11.96 9.41
CA LYS A 164 13.36 11.67 8.83
C LYS A 164 13.59 10.16 8.83
N ILE A 165 14.08 9.63 7.71
CA ILE A 165 14.67 8.29 7.66
C ILE A 165 16.17 8.40 7.95
N ASN A 166 16.64 7.68 8.96
CA ASN A 166 18.05 7.57 9.31
C ASN A 166 18.64 6.36 8.58
N TRP A 167 18.95 6.56 7.29
CA TRP A 167 19.44 5.51 6.39
C TRP A 167 20.71 4.81 6.91
N GLU A 168 21.52 5.49 7.72
CA GLU A 168 22.69 4.95 8.41
C GLU A 168 22.38 3.80 9.39
N TYR A 169 21.11 3.64 9.79
CA TYR A 169 20.64 2.57 10.67
C TYR A 169 19.70 1.56 9.97
N VAL A 170 19.46 1.73 8.66
CA VAL A 170 18.65 0.85 7.83
C VAL A 170 19.57 -0.15 7.11
N PRO A 171 19.40 -1.48 7.28
CA PRO A 171 20.17 -2.46 6.52
C PRO A 171 19.94 -2.32 5.01
N THR A 172 21.00 -2.44 4.22
CA THR A 172 20.98 -2.24 2.76
C THR A 172 19.93 -3.11 2.07
N ASP A 173 19.78 -4.37 2.49
CA ASP A 173 18.81 -5.33 1.97
C ASP A 173 17.35 -5.03 2.41
N LYS A 174 17.14 -4.09 3.34
CA LYS A 174 15.83 -3.64 3.83
C LYS A 174 15.47 -2.23 3.37
N ALA A 175 16.38 -1.50 2.74
CA ALA A 175 16.19 -0.09 2.34
C ALA A 175 14.96 0.14 1.44
N TYR A 176 14.54 -0.86 0.65
CA TYR A 176 13.35 -0.76 -0.20
C TYR A 176 12.05 -0.53 0.62
N ASN A 177 11.98 -1.02 1.87
CA ASN A 177 10.82 -0.84 2.77
C ASN A 177 10.61 0.61 3.24
N PHE A 178 11.61 1.47 3.03
CA PHE A 178 11.60 2.88 3.40
C PHE A 178 11.54 3.81 2.17
N GLN A 179 11.45 3.26 0.96
CA GLN A 179 11.30 4.07 -0.25
C GLN A 179 9.91 4.69 -0.31
N ILE A 180 9.84 5.93 -0.79
CA ILE A 180 8.57 6.62 -1.04
C ILE A 180 7.83 5.91 -2.17
N GLN A 181 6.54 5.65 -1.95
CA GLN A 181 5.67 5.00 -2.92
C GLN A 181 4.84 6.05 -3.68
N ASN A 182 4.44 5.73 -4.92
CA ASN A 182 3.47 6.53 -5.65
C ASN A 182 2.04 6.08 -5.31
N THR A 183 1.30 6.98 -4.67
CA THR A 183 0.36 6.63 -3.60
C THR A 183 -0.98 7.38 -3.79
N ASN A 184 -1.97 7.34 -2.86
CA ASN A 184 -3.23 8.16 -2.85
C ASN A 184 -3.81 8.52 -1.44
N ASN A 185 -3.56 9.72 -0.89
CA ASN A 185 -3.92 10.09 0.53
C ASN A 185 -5.40 10.48 0.65
N GLN A 186 -6.10 10.65 -0.47
CA GLN A 186 -7.52 11.03 -0.46
C GLN A 186 -7.76 12.35 0.32
N ASN A 187 -6.80 13.28 0.25
CA ASN A 187 -6.78 14.55 0.98
C ASN A 187 -6.90 14.39 2.52
N THR A 188 -6.16 13.45 3.12
CA THR A 188 -5.97 13.35 4.59
C THR A 188 -4.57 13.79 5.03
N THR A 189 -4.48 14.32 6.24
CA THR A 189 -3.23 14.61 6.93
C THR A 189 -2.39 13.35 7.14
N TYR A 190 -1.10 13.54 7.42
CA TYR A 190 -0.22 12.48 7.90
C TYR A 190 -0.64 12.03 9.30
N ASP A 191 -0.50 10.74 9.57
CA ASP A 191 -0.96 10.13 10.81
C ASP A 191 0.10 9.25 11.46
N TYR A 192 0.84 9.82 12.41
CA TYR A 192 1.78 9.08 13.25
C TYR A 192 1.13 7.92 14.02
N GLY A 193 -0.17 8.04 14.34
CA GLY A 193 -0.96 7.04 15.04
C GLY A 193 -1.58 5.98 14.13
N SER A 194 -1.41 6.06 12.81
CA SER A 194 -1.92 5.07 11.86
C SER A 194 -1.37 3.68 12.19
N VAL A 195 -2.24 2.67 12.15
CA VAL A 195 -1.82 1.26 12.28
C VAL A 195 -0.86 0.87 11.14
N MET A 196 -0.87 1.61 10.03
CA MET A 196 0.00 1.43 8.87
C MET A 196 1.39 2.06 9.04
N HIS A 197 1.67 2.79 10.12
CA HIS A 197 2.98 3.37 10.38
C HIS A 197 3.96 2.31 10.95
N TYR A 198 5.24 2.37 10.59
CA TYR A 198 6.30 1.59 11.25
C TYR A 198 6.75 2.22 12.58
N GLY A 199 7.28 1.40 13.50
CA GLY A 199 7.89 1.88 14.74
C GLY A 199 9.26 2.53 14.51
N LYS A 200 9.74 3.32 15.49
CA LYS A 200 11.01 4.06 15.41
C LYS A 200 12.22 3.18 15.06
N THR A 201 12.24 1.93 15.53
CA THR A 201 13.34 0.96 15.40
C THR A 201 13.14 -0.08 14.29
N ALA A 202 12.15 0.09 13.39
CA ALA A 202 11.84 -0.89 12.36
C ALA A 202 13.08 -1.27 11.53
N PHE A 203 13.31 -2.57 11.33
CA PHE A 203 14.47 -3.15 10.62
C PHE A 203 15.88 -2.81 11.14
N THR A 204 16.06 -2.08 12.25
CA THR A 204 17.42 -1.82 12.73
C THR A 204 18.10 -3.10 13.23
N THR A 205 19.39 -3.22 12.97
CA THR A 205 20.27 -4.24 13.58
C THR A 205 21.10 -3.67 14.74
N GLN A 206 20.99 -2.37 15.03
CA GLN A 206 21.73 -1.69 16.08
C GLN A 206 20.80 -1.35 17.25
N ALA A 207 21.08 -1.91 18.43
CA ALA A 207 20.24 -1.71 19.62
C ALA A 207 20.06 -0.22 19.95
N GLY A 208 18.80 0.20 20.18
CA GLY A 208 18.45 1.58 20.51
C GLY A 208 18.56 2.60 19.37
N LYS A 209 18.86 2.18 18.13
CA LYS A 209 18.93 3.09 16.98
C LYS A 209 17.59 3.18 16.24
N ASN A 210 17.14 4.41 16.01
CA ASN A 210 15.90 4.66 15.28
C ASN A 210 16.18 4.76 13.78
N THR A 211 15.52 3.95 12.96
CA THR A 211 15.46 4.11 11.49
C THR A 211 14.49 5.20 11.06
N ILE A 212 13.46 5.48 11.87
CA ILE A 212 12.47 6.53 11.64
C ILE A 212 12.44 7.49 12.83
N THR A 213 12.62 8.78 12.58
CA THR A 213 12.53 9.85 13.59
C THR A 213 11.44 10.85 13.18
N PRO A 214 10.34 10.99 13.95
CA PRO A 214 9.37 12.05 13.73
C PRO A 214 10.00 13.45 13.82
N ILE A 215 9.48 14.38 13.04
CA ILE A 215 9.90 15.79 13.00
C ILE A 215 8.66 16.70 12.94
N PRO A 216 8.70 17.92 13.54
CA PRO A 216 9.82 18.51 14.27
C PRO A 216 10.05 17.90 15.66
N ASP A 217 9.05 17.21 16.23
CA ASP A 217 9.12 16.60 17.56
C ASP A 217 9.42 15.09 17.47
N ALA A 218 10.65 14.70 17.83
CA ALA A 218 11.09 13.31 17.85
C ALA A 218 10.45 12.46 18.97
N THR A 219 9.77 13.07 19.95
CA THR A 219 9.11 12.34 21.06
C THR A 219 7.85 11.63 20.60
N VAL A 220 7.12 12.19 19.62
CA VAL A 220 5.88 11.66 19.02
C VAL A 220 5.90 10.14 18.84
N ALA A 221 4.85 9.47 19.29
CA ALA A 221 4.71 8.02 19.19
C ALA A 221 4.38 7.59 17.75
N ILE A 222 5.05 6.54 17.26
CA ILE A 222 4.78 5.91 15.96
C ILE A 222 4.87 4.39 16.07
N GLY A 223 4.14 3.68 15.21
CA GLY A 223 4.20 2.21 15.12
C GLY A 223 3.27 1.46 16.06
N GLN A 224 2.18 2.08 16.51
CA GLN A 224 1.17 1.41 17.33
C GLN A 224 0.50 0.24 16.58
N ARG A 225 0.08 -0.81 17.32
CA ARG A 225 -0.62 -2.00 16.80
C ARG A 225 -1.81 -2.41 17.68
N GLN A 226 -2.52 -1.43 18.23
CA GLN A 226 -3.67 -1.63 19.12
C GLN A 226 -4.98 -1.71 18.33
N ASP A 227 -5.36 -0.65 17.60
CA ASP A 227 -6.54 -0.58 16.72
C ASP A 227 -6.21 0.35 15.52
N MET A 228 -7.04 0.34 14.48
CA MET A 228 -7.00 1.34 13.40
C MET A 228 -7.27 2.74 13.93
N SER A 229 -6.54 3.73 13.40
CA SER A 229 -6.82 5.13 13.71
C SER A 229 -8.12 5.61 13.04
N ASN A 230 -8.67 6.72 13.53
CA ASN A 230 -9.80 7.38 12.88
C ASN A 230 -9.49 7.79 11.42
N LEU A 231 -8.22 8.07 11.09
CA LEU A 231 -7.80 8.40 9.73
C LEU A 231 -7.66 7.14 8.86
N ASP A 232 -7.23 6.01 9.40
CA ASP A 232 -7.24 4.71 8.70
C ASP A 232 -8.69 4.36 8.27
N ILE A 233 -9.63 4.45 9.21
CA ILE A 233 -11.06 4.21 8.98
C ILE A 233 -11.64 5.19 7.93
N LEU A 234 -11.33 6.49 8.06
CA LEU A 234 -11.76 7.51 7.10
C LEU A 234 -11.21 7.23 5.69
N ARG A 235 -9.95 6.79 5.58
CA ARG A 235 -9.32 6.45 4.28
C ARG A 235 -9.97 5.21 3.66
N ILE A 236 -10.31 4.17 4.42
CA ILE A 236 -11.10 3.03 3.93
C ILE A 236 -12.44 3.53 3.38
N ASN A 237 -13.18 4.32 4.17
CA ASN A 237 -14.50 4.82 3.79
C ASN A 237 -14.45 5.71 2.53
N LYS A 238 -13.43 6.56 2.40
CA LYS A 238 -13.19 7.37 1.19
C LYS A 238 -12.72 6.57 -0.02
N LEU A 239 -12.02 5.44 0.16
CA LEU A 239 -11.51 4.63 -0.96
C LEU A 239 -12.64 3.84 -1.62
N TYR A 240 -13.50 3.27 -0.79
CA TYR A 240 -14.61 2.43 -1.21
C TYR A 240 -15.94 3.18 -1.38
N GLY A 241 -15.97 4.49 -1.08
CA GLY A 241 -17.18 5.30 -1.15
C GLY A 241 -18.28 4.75 -0.24
N CYS A 242 -17.93 4.41 1.00
CA CYS A 242 -18.89 3.96 1.99
C CYS A 242 -19.85 5.10 2.33
N VAL A 243 -21.15 4.81 2.43
CA VAL A 243 -22.14 5.71 3.04
C VAL A 243 -22.07 5.47 4.54
N VAL A 244 -21.79 6.53 5.31
CA VAL A 244 -21.55 6.51 6.77
C VAL A 244 -22.38 7.61 7.41
#